data_AF-A0A9W8J0I7-F1
#
_entry.id   AF-A0A9W8J0I7-F1
#
_cell.length_a   1.000
_cell.length_b   1.000
_cell.length_c   1.000
_cell.angle_alpha   90.00
_cell.angle_beta   90.00
_cell.angle_gamma   90.00
#
_symmetry.space_group_name_H-M   'P 1'
#
loop_
_entity.id
_entity.type
_entity.pdbx_description
1 polymer ?
#
loop_
_entity_poly.entity_id
_entity_poly.type
_entity_poly.pdbx_seq_one_letter_code
_entity_poly.pdbx_strand_id
1 'polypeptide(L)'
;MYRKHRSAQFILPRSERAIKAIGHTLAYSTAALKNKKPLPLPVLDIYECPIICQDPAWYFEVGVSRIEQRLKEDGVLTSLTPHLPTYFGLLGIENYVQPVPIVLTRIGYAGLLTPHSGRSGTRVRSTSLSGFPMPQWVKAKL
;
A
#
# COMPACT_ATOMS: atom_id res chain seq x y z
N MET A 1 -23.68 -40.36 -9.26
CA MET A 1 -23.31 -38.95 -9.49
C MET A 1 -22.45 -38.33 -8.35
N TYR A 2 -21.54 -39.09 -7.70
CA TYR A 2 -20.87 -38.64 -6.44
C TYR A 2 -19.33 -38.49 -6.52
N ARG A 3 -18.69 -38.90 -7.64
CA ARG A 3 -17.22 -38.98 -7.76
C ARG A 3 -16.53 -37.64 -8.10
N LYS A 4 -17.19 -36.76 -8.88
CA LYS A 4 -16.61 -35.48 -9.33
C LYS A 4 -16.43 -34.45 -8.21
N HIS A 5 -17.34 -34.42 -7.23
CA HIS A 5 -17.27 -33.46 -6.11
C HIS A 5 -16.05 -33.70 -5.21
N ARG A 6 -15.69 -34.96 -4.95
CA ARG A 6 -14.56 -35.29 -4.07
C ARG A 6 -13.22 -34.97 -4.72
N SER A 7 -13.07 -35.16 -6.03
CA SER A 7 -11.86 -34.76 -6.76
C SER A 7 -11.69 -33.24 -6.85
N ALA A 8 -12.78 -32.48 -7.01
CA ALA A 8 -12.73 -31.02 -7.08
C ALA A 8 -12.18 -30.39 -5.78
N GLN A 9 -12.50 -30.98 -4.62
CA GLN A 9 -12.00 -30.53 -3.31
C GLN A 9 -10.47 -30.61 -3.17
N PHE A 10 -9.80 -31.54 -3.87
CA PHE A 10 -8.35 -31.67 -3.84
C PHE A 10 -7.64 -30.85 -4.91
N ILE A 11 -8.31 -30.60 -6.04
CA ILE A 11 -7.73 -29.89 -7.18
C ILE A 11 -7.84 -28.37 -7.00
N LEU A 12 -9.00 -27.86 -6.56
CA LEU A 12 -9.28 -26.42 -6.48
C LEU A 12 -8.25 -25.63 -5.64
N PRO A 13 -7.86 -26.08 -4.43
CA PRO A 13 -6.86 -25.36 -3.64
C PRO A 13 -5.47 -25.33 -4.29
N ARG A 14 -5.13 -26.34 -5.11
CA ARG A 14 -3.87 -26.39 -5.86
C ARG A 14 -3.91 -25.50 -7.11
N SER A 15 -5.07 -25.40 -7.76
CA SER A 15 -5.27 -24.54 -8.94
C SER A 15 -5.22 -23.04 -8.63
N GLU A 16 -5.49 -22.64 -7.38
CA GLU A 16 -5.51 -21.23 -6.97
C GLU A 16 -4.21 -20.49 -7.33
N ARG A 17 -3.04 -21.10 -7.07
CA ARG A 17 -1.73 -20.48 -7.36
C ARG A 17 -1.56 -20.20 -8.85
N ALA A 18 -1.92 -21.17 -9.70
CA ALA A 18 -1.82 -21.04 -11.14
C ALA A 18 -2.77 -19.96 -11.68
N ILE A 19 -4.02 -19.93 -11.20
CA ILE A 19 -5.01 -18.92 -11.62
C ILE A 19 -4.57 -17.52 -11.21
N LYS A 20 -4.04 -17.36 -9.98
CA LYS A 20 -3.50 -16.08 -9.50
C LYS A 20 -2.32 -15.60 -10.34
N ALA A 21 -1.37 -16.47 -10.65
CA ALA A 21 -0.23 -16.12 -11.50
C ALA A 21 -0.68 -15.61 -12.88
N ILE A 22 -1.63 -16.29 -13.52
CA ILE A 22 -2.21 -15.84 -14.80
C ILE A 22 -2.89 -14.48 -14.64
N GLY A 23 -3.70 -14.30 -13.60
CA GLY A 23 -4.34 -13.02 -13.31
C GLY A 23 -3.33 -11.88 -13.14
N HIS A 24 -2.22 -12.14 -12.43
CA HIS A 24 -1.13 -11.18 -12.25
C HIS A 24 -0.44 -10.81 -13.56
N THR A 25 -0.13 -11.78 -14.42
CA THR A 25 0.47 -11.53 -15.74
C THR A 25 -0.44 -10.71 -16.65
N LEU A 26 -1.75 -10.98 -16.63
CA LEU A 26 -2.73 -10.23 -17.40
C LEU A 26 -2.84 -8.79 -16.89
N ALA A 27 -2.98 -8.60 -15.58
CA ALA A 27 -3.03 -7.27 -14.99
C ALA A 27 -1.77 -6.44 -15.31
N TYR A 28 -0.58 -7.02 -15.17
CA TYR A 28 0.68 -6.35 -15.51
C TYR A 28 0.74 -5.98 -17.00
N SER A 29 0.49 -6.96 -17.89
CA SER A 29 0.55 -6.72 -19.34
C SER A 29 -0.44 -5.65 -19.80
N THR A 30 -1.67 -5.65 -19.27
CA THR A 30 -2.64 -4.60 -19.60
C THR A 30 -2.25 -3.22 -19.07
N ALA A 31 -1.62 -3.14 -17.90
CA ALA A 31 -1.12 -1.90 -17.33
C ALA A 31 0.08 -1.34 -18.12
N ALA A 32 0.95 -2.23 -18.62
CA ALA A 32 2.09 -1.88 -19.46
C ALA A 32 1.71 -1.53 -20.90
N LEU A 33 0.72 -2.21 -21.48
CA LEU A 33 0.33 -2.09 -22.90
C LEU A 33 -0.87 -1.17 -23.14
N LYS A 34 -1.37 -0.45 -22.13
CA LYS A 34 -2.60 0.33 -22.27
C LYS A 34 -2.47 1.34 -23.43
N ASN A 35 -3.30 1.16 -24.47
CA ASN A 35 -3.27 1.75 -25.82
C ASN A 35 -3.07 3.28 -25.98
N LYS A 36 -2.96 4.06 -24.90
CA LYS A 36 -2.81 5.53 -24.96
C LYS A 36 -1.76 6.10 -24.01
N LYS A 37 -1.46 5.43 -22.89
CA LYS A 37 -0.42 5.85 -21.95
C LYS A 37 -0.09 4.68 -21.01
N PRO A 38 1.12 4.09 -21.06
CA PRO A 38 1.53 3.08 -20.10
C PRO A 38 1.59 3.69 -18.69
N LEU A 39 1.40 2.86 -17.67
CA LEU A 39 1.67 3.28 -16.30
C LEU A 39 3.17 3.58 -16.14
N PRO A 40 3.55 4.53 -15.25
CA PRO A 40 4.95 4.75 -14.93
C PRO A 40 5.62 3.47 -14.43
N LEU A 41 6.85 3.22 -14.88
CA LEU A 41 7.65 2.06 -14.48
C LEU A 41 7.71 1.84 -12.96
N PRO A 42 7.93 2.87 -12.11
CA PRO A 42 7.95 2.66 -10.65
C PRO A 42 6.66 2.05 -10.09
N VAL A 43 5.51 2.33 -10.72
CA VAL A 43 4.20 1.79 -10.33
C VAL A 43 4.00 0.36 -10.82
N LEU A 44 4.62 -0.01 -11.94
CA LEU A 44 4.63 -1.39 -12.42
C LEU A 44 5.58 -2.25 -11.57
N ASP A 45 6.74 -1.70 -11.21
CA ASP A 45 7.76 -2.42 -10.45
C ASP A 45 7.30 -2.71 -9.01
N ILE A 46 6.61 -1.76 -8.35
CA ILE A 46 6.02 -1.96 -7.01
C ILE A 46 4.90 -3.02 -7.03
N TYR A 47 4.23 -3.21 -8.18
CA TYR A 47 3.25 -4.27 -8.34
C TYR A 47 3.92 -5.63 -8.59
N GLU A 48 4.97 -5.67 -9.41
CA GLU A 48 5.69 -6.91 -9.76
C GLU A 48 6.47 -7.49 -8.59
N CYS A 49 7.17 -6.65 -7.83
CA CYS A 49 8.07 -7.09 -6.77
C CYS A 49 7.42 -7.99 -5.69
N PRO A 50 6.25 -7.64 -5.10
CA PRO A 50 5.59 -8.50 -4.12
C PRO A 50 5.09 -9.82 -4.72
N ILE A 51 4.78 -9.87 -6.03
CA ILE A 51 4.38 -11.10 -6.70
C ILE A 51 5.57 -12.07 -6.78
N ILE A 52 6.77 -11.54 -7.08
CA ILE A 52 8.02 -12.31 -7.05
C ILE A 52 8.29 -12.82 -5.63
N CYS A 53 8.13 -11.96 -4.62
CA CYS A 53 8.32 -12.31 -3.22
C CYS A 53 7.30 -13.33 -2.68
N GLN A 54 6.17 -13.53 -3.36
CA GLN A 54 5.16 -14.51 -2.97
C GLN A 54 5.58 -15.96 -3.27
N ASP A 55 6.42 -16.19 -4.30
CA ASP A 55 6.95 -17.51 -4.65
C ASP A 55 8.46 -17.47 -4.99
N PRO A 56 9.31 -17.14 -4.00
CA PRO A 56 10.74 -16.90 -4.24
C PRO A 56 11.49 -18.16 -4.68
N ALA A 57 10.96 -19.35 -4.37
CA ALA A 57 11.55 -20.62 -4.77
C ALA A 57 11.38 -20.86 -6.28
N TRP A 58 10.18 -20.60 -6.81
CA TRP A 58 9.93 -20.69 -8.25
C TRP A 58 10.84 -19.76 -9.05
N TYR A 59 10.98 -18.50 -8.63
CA TYR A 59 11.85 -17.55 -9.32
C TYR A 59 13.34 -17.89 -9.18
N PHE A 60 13.75 -18.52 -8.07
CA PHE A 60 15.10 -19.05 -7.93
C PHE A 60 15.38 -20.18 -8.93
N GLU A 61 14.43 -21.08 -9.15
CA GLU A 61 14.54 -22.16 -10.16
C GLU A 61 14.65 -21.61 -11.58
N VAL A 62 14.00 -20.47 -11.87
CA VAL A 62 14.05 -19.78 -13.16
C VAL A 62 15.33 -18.91 -13.31
N GLY A 63 16.18 -18.85 -12.28
CA GLY A 63 17.50 -18.22 -12.34
C GLY A 63 17.59 -16.84 -11.69
N VAL A 64 16.57 -16.39 -10.95
CA VAL A 64 16.61 -15.14 -10.18
C VAL A 64 17.00 -15.44 -8.74
N SER A 65 18.22 -15.09 -8.36
CA SER A 65 18.73 -15.35 -7.01
C SER A 65 17.91 -14.62 -5.94
N ARG A 66 17.88 -15.14 -4.71
CA ARG A 66 17.19 -14.47 -3.60
C ARG A 66 17.76 -13.09 -3.27
N ILE A 67 19.06 -12.89 -3.51
CA ILE A 67 19.72 -11.61 -3.29
C ILE A 67 19.22 -10.59 -4.32
N GLU A 68 19.13 -10.97 -5.60
CA GLU A 68 18.59 -10.11 -6.65
C GLU A 68 17.12 -9.75 -6.40
N GLN A 69 16.31 -10.69 -5.92
CA GLN A 69 14.92 -10.42 -5.55
C GLN A 69 14.85 -9.33 -4.46
N ARG A 70 15.73 -9.40 -3.45
CA ARG A 70 15.77 -8.42 -2.35
C ARG A 70 16.30 -7.06 -2.78
N LEU A 71 17.33 -7.04 -3.63
CA LEU A 71 17.88 -5.80 -4.19
C LEU A 71 16.86 -5.10 -5.10
N LYS A 72 16.09 -5.88 -5.88
CA LYS A 72 15.00 -5.35 -6.71
C LYS A 72 13.92 -4.71 -5.81
N GLU A 73 13.53 -5.37 -4.73
CA GLU A 73 12.58 -4.81 -3.75
C GLU A 73 13.05 -3.47 -3.18
N ASP A 74 14.28 -3.42 -2.69
CA ASP A 74 14.85 -2.24 -2.05
C ASP A 74 15.00 -1.06 -3.03
N GLY A 75 15.45 -1.34 -4.27
CA GLY A 75 15.58 -0.33 -5.32
C GLY A 75 14.24 0.25 -5.75
N VAL A 76 13.20 -0.58 -5.84
CA VAL A 76 11.84 -0.14 -6.17
C VAL A 76 11.26 0.73 -5.06
N LEU A 77 11.41 0.33 -3.80
CA LEU A 77 10.95 1.14 -2.67
C LEU A 77 11.67 2.49 -2.60
N THR A 78 12.99 2.48 -2.77
CA THR A 78 13.81 3.70 -2.75
C THR A 78 13.40 4.67 -3.87
N SER A 79 13.12 4.17 -5.07
CA SER A 79 12.71 5.00 -6.21
C SER A 79 11.25 5.46 -6.13
N LEU A 80 10.34 4.67 -5.57
CA LEU A 80 8.92 5.03 -5.46
C LEU A 80 8.62 6.02 -4.34
N THR A 81 9.30 5.88 -3.20
CA THR A 81 9.06 6.68 -1.99
C THR A 81 8.90 8.19 -2.22
N PRO A 82 9.79 8.88 -2.98
CA PRO A 82 9.64 10.32 -3.22
C PRO A 82 8.41 10.69 -4.06
N HIS A 83 7.88 9.76 -4.86
CA HIS A 83 6.78 9.99 -5.79
C HIS A 83 5.41 9.53 -5.26
N LEU A 84 5.37 8.80 -4.13
CA LEU A 84 4.13 8.32 -3.50
C LEU A 84 3.06 9.41 -3.30
N PRO A 85 3.39 10.61 -2.76
CA PRO A 85 2.37 11.65 -2.56
C PRO A 85 1.69 12.08 -3.86
N THR A 86 2.46 12.15 -4.95
CA THR A 86 1.95 12.51 -6.27
C THR A 86 1.03 11.42 -6.82
N TYR A 87 1.41 10.15 -6.70
CA TYR A 87 0.57 9.04 -7.13
C TYR A 87 -0.74 8.95 -6.34
N PHE A 88 -0.69 9.18 -5.02
CA PHE A 88 -1.91 9.24 -4.19
C PHE A 88 -2.85 10.39 -4.59
N GLY A 89 -2.30 11.56 -4.93
CA GLY A 89 -3.10 12.67 -5.45
C GLY A 89 -3.82 12.31 -6.77
N LEU A 90 -3.18 11.55 -7.65
CA LEU A 90 -3.77 11.10 -8.92
C LEU A 90 -4.89 10.07 -8.73
N LEU A 91 -4.86 9.27 -7.66
CA LEU A 91 -5.90 8.27 -7.37
C LEU A 91 -7.22 8.91 -6.90
N GLY A 92 -7.21 10.19 -6.47
CA GLY A 92 -8.43 10.92 -6.10
C GLY A 92 -9.16 10.34 -4.88
N ILE A 93 -8.44 9.61 -4.02
CA ILE A 93 -8.99 8.85 -2.87
C ILE A 93 -9.62 9.79 -1.83
N GLU A 94 -9.17 11.04 -1.77
CA GLU A 94 -9.69 12.09 -0.86
C GLU A 94 -11.19 12.34 -1.03
N ASN A 95 -11.75 12.05 -2.21
CA ASN A 95 -13.17 12.21 -2.49
C ASN A 95 -14.03 11.06 -1.96
N TYR A 96 -13.42 9.92 -1.62
CA TYR A 96 -14.10 8.68 -1.26
C TYR A 96 -13.82 8.22 0.17
N VAL A 97 -12.73 8.68 0.77
CA VAL A 97 -12.36 8.34 2.14
C VAL A 97 -12.78 9.47 3.08
N GLN A 98 -13.74 9.18 3.95
CA GLN A 98 -13.97 9.99 5.15
C GLN A 98 -12.62 10.14 5.88
N PRO A 99 -12.24 11.33 6.37
CA PRO A 99 -10.97 11.52 7.06
C PRO A 99 -10.90 10.59 8.29
N VAL A 100 -10.26 9.44 8.11
CA VAL A 100 -9.92 8.54 9.20
C VAL A 100 -8.80 9.22 9.96
N PRO A 101 -8.83 9.23 11.31
CA PRO A 101 -7.79 9.87 12.11
C PRO A 101 -6.37 9.51 11.64
N ILE A 102 -6.13 8.26 11.20
CA ILE A 102 -4.84 7.69 10.74
C ILE A 102 -4.25 8.37 9.48
N VAL A 103 -5.08 9.04 8.67
CA VAL A 103 -4.62 9.74 7.45
C VAL A 103 -4.16 11.19 7.76
N LEU A 104 -4.52 11.74 8.93
CA LEU A 104 -4.14 13.09 9.39
C LEU A 104 -2.73 13.17 10.02
N THR A 105 -1.85 12.21 9.73
CA THR A 105 -0.47 12.04 10.25
C THR A 105 0.52 13.09 9.73
N ARG A 106 0.18 14.37 9.88
CA ARG A 106 1.20 15.40 10.13
C ARG A 106 0.86 16.30 11.33
N ILE A 107 -0.40 16.33 11.80
CA ILE A 107 -0.82 17.28 12.86
C ILE A 107 -1.86 16.69 13.87
N GLY A 108 -2.35 15.46 13.71
CA GLY A 108 -3.67 15.11 14.27
C GLY A 108 -3.81 14.32 15.59
N TYR A 109 -2.92 13.38 15.95
CA TYR A 109 -3.28 12.41 17.02
C TYR A 109 -3.17 12.96 18.44
N ALA A 110 -2.26 13.91 18.66
CA ALA A 110 -2.03 14.44 20.00
C ALA A 110 -3.28 15.17 20.56
N GLY A 111 -4.16 15.69 19.70
CA GLY A 111 -5.42 16.32 20.10
C GLY A 111 -6.61 15.36 20.26
N LEU A 112 -6.51 14.12 19.76
CA LEU A 112 -7.57 13.10 19.86
C LEU A 112 -7.40 12.19 21.09
N LEU A 113 -6.22 12.21 21.71
CA LEU A 113 -5.97 11.49 22.95
C LEU A 113 -6.42 12.37 24.12
N THR A 114 -7.37 11.91 24.92
CA THR A 114 -7.63 12.51 26.24
C THR A 114 -6.36 12.38 27.09
N PRO A 115 -5.69 13.50 27.45
CA PRO A 115 -4.46 13.42 28.23
C PRO A 115 -4.78 12.90 29.63
N HIS A 116 -4.41 11.66 29.91
CA HIS A 116 -4.37 11.14 31.29
C HIS A 116 -3.00 11.45 31.87
N SER A 117 -2.90 12.54 32.63
CA SER A 117 -1.69 12.86 33.40
C SER A 117 -1.65 11.99 34.66
N GLY A 118 -0.89 10.90 34.63
CA GLY A 118 -0.38 10.29 35.85
C GLY A 118 0.60 11.24 36.52
N ARG A 119 0.51 11.39 37.85
CA ARG A 119 1.37 12.27 38.65
C ARG A 119 2.80 11.73 38.75
N SER A 120 3.55 11.76 37.65
CA SER A 120 5.01 11.67 37.64
C SER A 120 5.52 12.94 36.97
N GLY A 121 5.96 13.90 37.79
CA GLY A 121 6.28 15.25 37.35
C GLY A 121 7.49 15.30 36.44
N THR A 122 7.27 15.53 35.14
CA THR A 122 8.15 16.32 34.30
C THR A 122 7.30 17.30 33.50
N ARG A 123 7.39 18.58 33.89
CA ARG A 123 6.68 19.70 33.27
C ARG A 123 7.28 19.98 31.89
N VAL A 124 6.75 19.35 30.84
CA VAL A 124 6.99 19.80 29.46
C VAL A 124 6.17 21.07 29.24
N ARG A 125 6.84 22.19 28.99
CA ARG A 125 6.19 23.47 28.71
C ARG A 125 5.43 23.36 27.39
N SER A 126 4.12 23.55 27.44
CA SER A 126 3.30 23.77 26.25
C SER A 126 3.71 25.08 25.59
N THR A 127 4.39 25.02 24.44
CA THR A 127 4.47 26.16 23.53
C THR A 127 3.08 26.38 22.94
N SER A 128 2.39 27.42 23.41
CA SER A 128 1.14 27.88 22.81
C SER A 128 1.41 28.32 21.38
N LEU A 129 1.03 27.51 20.39
CA LEU A 129 1.00 27.91 18.98
C LEU A 129 -0.25 28.76 18.73
N SER A 130 -0.32 29.94 19.35
CA SER A 130 -1.19 31.02 18.92
C SER A 130 -0.60 31.63 17.64
N GLY A 131 -0.79 30.97 16.49
CA GLY A 131 -0.22 31.49 15.25
C GLY A 131 -0.54 30.77 13.94
N PHE A 132 -1.26 29.65 13.94
CA PHE A 132 -1.59 28.96 12.69
C PHE A 132 -3.07 29.18 12.31
N PRO A 133 -3.35 29.80 11.14
CA PRO A 133 -4.71 30.00 10.68
C PRO A 133 -5.33 28.64 10.32
N MET A 134 -6.39 28.28 11.05
CA MET A 134 -7.25 27.15 10.75
C MET A 134 -7.91 27.34 9.36
N PRO A 135 -7.94 26.30 8.50
CA PRO A 135 -8.72 26.31 7.27
C PRO A 135 -10.20 26.58 7.56
N GLN A 136 -10.82 27.51 6.82
CA GLN A 136 -12.17 28.02 7.09
C GLN A 136 -13.27 26.93 7.17
N TRP A 137 -13.07 25.77 6.52
CA TRP A 137 -14.03 24.69 6.50
C TRP A 137 -14.13 23.88 7.81
N VAL A 138 -13.19 24.06 8.74
CA VAL A 138 -13.24 23.44 10.09
C VAL A 138 -14.19 24.19 11.04
N LYS A 139 -14.50 25.47 10.76
CA LYS A 139 -15.39 26.29 11.62
C LYS A 139 -16.88 26.01 11.44
N ALA A 140 -17.27 25.21 10.45
CA ALA A 140 -18.67 25.04 10.07
C ALA A 140 -19.42 23.92 10.84
N LYS A 141 -18.82 23.30 11.87
CA LYS A 141 -19.42 22.16 12.58
C LYS A 141 -19.23 22.14 14.11
N LEU A 142 -19.06 23.31 14.73
CA LEU A 142 -19.16 23.45 16.19
C LEU A 142 -20.27 24.43 16.53
#